data_AF-A0A954RB83-F1
#
_entry.id   AF-A0A954RB83-F1
#
_cell.length_a   1.000
_cell.length_b   1.000
_cell.length_c   1.000
_cell.angle_alpha   90.00
_cell.angle_beta   90.00
_cell.angle_gamma   90.00
#
_symmetry.space_group_name_H-M   'P 1'
#
loop_
_entity.id
_entity.type
_entity.pdbx_description
1 polymer ?
#
loop_
_entity_poly.entity_id
_entity_poly.type
_entity_poly.pdbx_seq_one_letter_code
_entity_poly.pdbx_strand_id
1 'polypeptide(L)'
;MGADRRPHEGGSPLEAVLRWMAAGVTRWPRAVVGCAVTLAVLAVLVTTFRLGFKTSRLDLLNPRSAYNQRWLAYLDEFGEDDDVLVVVDGPSATEVTAAVDDLGDRLARKSNLFFDLLYRPDFAEARSKGLHYLPLRTLVRIERRLAEIEPVLTGQRQGLGATALLQAAVERSQSAALPLVSSDPRASLEVAASDDTSLDELTLLLRGMTASLDDDARYESPWPTLVSPSELPKFEDERILADDGRLGFLLVKLRKDESQFTGNAPALGRLRAIVADASRLHGRVRIGLTGMPVLENDEMQSSQKDMMRASVLSLFGVAALFMAGFGGWRYPALCVLTLLVGMAWSFAYVTLAVGHLNILSVSFGVILIGLGIDFGIHFVAGYLQ
;
A
#
# COMPACT_ATOMS: atom_id res chain seq x y z
N MET A 1 65.00 -16.50 9.02
CA MET A 1 65.44 -16.23 7.64
C MET A 1 64.71 -14.98 7.19
N GLY A 2 65.37 -13.83 7.30
CA GLY A 2 64.76 -12.50 7.11
C GLY A 2 64.48 -12.22 5.65
N ALA A 3 63.23 -11.87 5.34
CA ALA A 3 62.85 -11.24 4.08
C ALA A 3 62.71 -9.73 4.33
N ASP A 4 63.82 -9.10 4.70
CA ASP A 4 63.96 -7.66 4.74
C ASP A 4 64.08 -7.17 3.29
N ARG A 5 62.93 -6.97 2.63
CA ARG A 5 62.88 -6.33 1.31
C ARG A 5 63.23 -4.85 1.53
N ARG A 6 64.48 -4.50 1.27
CA ARG A 6 64.92 -3.10 1.13
C ARG A 6 63.95 -2.37 0.18
N PRO A 7 63.49 -1.15 0.53
CA PRO A 7 62.64 -0.38 -0.35
C PRO A 7 63.39 -0.14 -1.67
N HIS A 8 62.73 -0.39 -2.80
CA HIS A 8 63.29 -0.12 -4.11
C HIS A 8 63.67 1.36 -4.21
N GLU A 9 64.97 1.66 -4.31
CA GLU A 9 65.55 3.00 -4.50
C GLU A 9 65.28 3.61 -5.90
N GLY A 10 64.19 3.19 -6.56
CA GLY A 10 63.69 3.81 -7.77
C GLY A 10 62.62 4.82 -7.42
N GLY A 11 62.97 6.10 -7.39
CA GLY A 11 62.05 7.19 -7.06
C GLY A 11 60.81 7.14 -7.96
N SER A 12 59.71 6.60 -7.42
CA SER A 12 58.47 6.55 -8.17
C SER A 12 57.93 7.98 -8.34
N PRO A 13 57.31 8.32 -9.47
CA PRO A 13 56.71 9.64 -9.65
C PRO A 13 55.66 9.95 -8.55
N LEU A 14 55.00 8.91 -8.01
CA LEU A 14 54.08 9.02 -6.89
C LEU A 14 54.77 9.48 -5.59
N GLU A 15 55.98 8.99 -5.33
CA GLU A 15 56.75 9.38 -4.14
C GLU A 15 57.11 10.87 -4.16
N ALA A 16 57.54 11.38 -5.32
CA ALA A 16 57.84 12.80 -5.49
C ALA A 16 56.60 13.68 -5.21
N VAL A 17 55.43 13.27 -5.73
CA VAL A 17 54.15 13.96 -5.49
C VAL A 17 53.76 13.93 -4.01
N LEU A 18 53.85 12.76 -3.37
CA LEU A 18 53.51 12.60 -1.95
C LEU A 18 54.43 13.43 -1.04
N ARG A 19 55.74 13.44 -1.33
CA ARG A 19 56.70 14.30 -0.59
C ARG A 19 56.39 15.78 -0.78
N TRP A 20 56.06 16.20 -2.00
CA TRP A 20 55.68 17.59 -2.28
C TRP A 20 54.40 17.99 -1.52
N MET A 21 53.37 17.13 -1.51
CA MET A 21 52.15 17.36 -0.73
C MET A 21 52.45 17.44 0.77
N ALA A 22 53.26 16.52 1.31
CA ALA A 22 53.65 16.52 2.72
C ALA A 22 54.44 17.78 3.11
N ALA A 23 55.37 18.23 2.25
CA ALA A 23 56.11 19.47 2.44
C ALA A 23 55.19 20.70 2.43
N GLY A 24 54.17 20.72 1.57
CA GLY A 24 53.14 21.77 1.56
C GLY A 24 52.34 21.83 2.86
N VAL A 25 51.85 20.67 3.32
CA VAL A 25 51.05 20.55 4.55
C VAL A 25 51.84 20.97 5.79
N THR A 26 53.11 20.56 5.89
CA THR A 26 53.98 20.89 7.02
C THR A 26 54.43 22.34 7.04
N ARG A 27 54.57 22.98 5.88
CA ARG A 27 54.98 24.39 5.77
C ARG A 27 53.85 25.36 6.10
N TRP A 28 52.58 24.99 5.87
CA TRP A 28 51.41 25.86 6.11
C TRP A 28 50.27 25.16 6.90
N PRO A 29 50.54 24.61 8.10
CA PRO A 29 49.60 23.72 8.78
C PRO A 29 48.27 24.39 9.15
N ARG A 30 48.32 25.64 9.64
CA ARG A 30 47.11 26.39 10.02
C ARG A 30 46.22 26.72 8.82
N ALA A 31 46.83 27.07 7.68
CA ALA A 31 46.09 27.40 6.47
C ALA A 31 45.40 26.16 5.90
N VAL A 32 46.10 25.01 5.89
CA VAL A 32 45.52 23.74 5.42
C VAL A 32 44.35 23.31 6.30
N VAL A 33 44.51 23.33 7.62
CA VAL A 33 43.41 22.99 8.54
C VAL A 33 42.24 23.97 8.39
N GLY A 34 42.50 25.28 8.32
CA GLY A 34 41.46 26.29 8.12
C GLY A 34 40.69 26.08 6.81
N CYS A 35 41.39 25.82 5.72
CA CYS A 35 40.79 25.52 4.42
C CYS A 35 39.95 24.23 4.50
N ALA A 36 40.48 23.18 5.12
CA ALA A 36 39.79 21.90 5.20
C ALA A 36 38.50 21.98 6.01
N VAL A 37 38.53 22.67 7.15
CA VAL A 37 37.35 22.91 8.00
C VAL A 37 36.33 23.79 7.26
N THR A 38 36.77 24.84 6.56
CA THR A 38 35.87 25.71 5.80
C THR A 38 35.16 24.94 4.70
N LEU A 39 35.90 24.11 3.95
CA LEU A 39 35.33 23.23 2.94
C LEU A 39 34.39 22.19 3.55
N ALA A 40 34.70 21.64 4.72
CA ALA A 40 33.82 20.71 5.42
C ALA A 40 32.50 21.38 5.85
N VAL A 41 32.56 22.60 6.39
CA VAL A 41 31.35 23.36 6.76
C VAL A 41 30.50 23.67 5.53
N LEU A 42 31.12 24.12 4.44
CA LEU A 42 30.43 24.36 3.17
C LEU A 42 29.81 23.06 2.62
N ALA A 43 30.54 21.96 2.70
CA ALA A 43 30.09 20.64 2.26
C ALA A 43 28.86 20.18 3.04
N VAL A 44 28.86 20.34 4.36
CA VAL A 44 27.69 20.05 5.21
C VAL A 44 26.52 20.94 4.82
N LEU A 45 26.72 22.25 4.66
CA LEU A 45 25.65 23.17 4.24
C LEU A 45 25.04 22.78 2.89
N VAL A 46 25.87 22.53 1.88
CA VAL A 46 25.40 22.08 0.55
C VAL A 46 24.60 20.79 0.66
N THR A 47 25.11 19.82 1.43
CA THR A 47 24.44 18.53 1.64
C THR A 47 23.08 18.72 2.31
N THR A 48 23.00 19.50 3.40
CA THR A 48 21.75 19.71 4.13
C THR A 48 20.67 20.40 3.30
N PHE A 49 21.05 21.32 2.40
CA PHE A 49 20.08 22.07 1.60
C PHE A 49 19.73 21.44 0.25
N ARG A 50 20.59 20.59 -0.31
CA ARG A 50 20.40 20.05 -1.67
C ARG A 50 20.25 18.54 -1.77
N LEU A 51 20.61 17.78 -0.73
CA LEU A 51 20.55 16.33 -0.82
C LEU A 51 19.10 15.84 -0.69
N GLY A 52 18.54 15.33 -1.78
CA GLY A 52 17.23 14.69 -1.81
C GLY A 52 17.29 13.21 -1.42
N PHE A 53 16.12 12.62 -1.17
CA PHE A 53 15.96 11.17 -1.00
C PHE A 53 14.95 10.64 -2.02
N LYS A 54 15.35 9.63 -2.80
CA LYS A 54 14.48 8.92 -3.73
C LYS A 54 14.03 7.60 -3.11
N THR A 55 12.72 7.44 -2.97
CA THR A 55 12.08 6.27 -2.34
C THR A 55 11.64 5.21 -3.36
N SER A 56 11.51 5.57 -4.64
CA SER A 56 10.99 4.67 -5.67
C SER A 56 11.92 3.48 -5.91
N ARG A 57 11.34 2.28 -5.95
CA ARG A 57 12.05 1.05 -6.34
C ARG A 57 12.39 1.01 -7.83
N LEU A 58 11.64 1.72 -8.68
CA LEU A 58 11.90 1.76 -10.12
C LEU A 58 13.25 2.39 -10.45
N ASP A 59 13.69 3.35 -9.63
CA ASP A 59 15.01 3.99 -9.75
C ASP A 59 16.19 3.03 -9.45
N LEU A 60 15.91 1.86 -8.86
CA LEU A 60 16.92 0.82 -8.61
C LEU A 60 17.11 -0.12 -9.81
N LEU A 61 16.18 -0.09 -10.77
CA LEU A 61 16.22 -0.95 -11.95
C LEU A 61 17.04 -0.32 -13.06
N ASN A 62 17.68 -1.16 -13.88
CA ASN A 62 18.42 -0.69 -15.04
C ASN A 62 17.46 0.01 -16.03
N PRO A 63 17.65 1.32 -16.34
CA PRO A 63 16.78 2.05 -17.27
C PRO A 63 16.78 1.50 -18.70
N ARG A 64 17.86 0.79 -19.09
CA ARG A 64 18.02 0.21 -20.43
C ARG A 64 17.43 -1.19 -20.56
N SER A 65 16.87 -1.76 -19.48
CA SER A 65 16.23 -3.07 -19.54
C SER A 65 14.93 -2.98 -20.33
N ALA A 66 14.74 -3.90 -21.29
CA ALA A 66 13.50 -3.97 -22.09
C ALA A 66 12.25 -4.13 -21.22
N TYR A 67 12.34 -4.84 -20.09
CA TYR A 67 11.23 -4.99 -19.15
C TYR A 67 10.90 -3.67 -18.46
N ASN A 68 11.92 -2.93 -18.02
CA ASN A 68 11.72 -1.64 -17.35
C ASN A 68 11.11 -0.62 -18.32
N GLN A 69 11.56 -0.59 -19.58
CA GLN A 69 10.98 0.27 -20.60
C GLN A 69 9.51 -0.03 -20.90
N ARG A 70 9.14 -1.32 -20.98
CA ARG A 70 7.73 -1.72 -21.15
C ARG A 70 6.88 -1.34 -19.94
N TRP A 71 7.43 -1.49 -18.74
CA TRP A 71 6.73 -1.09 -17.52
C TRP A 71 6.53 0.42 -17.45
N LEU A 72 7.57 1.21 -17.76
CA LEU A 72 7.47 2.67 -17.84
C LEU A 72 6.46 3.11 -18.92
N ALA A 73 6.44 2.46 -20.09
CA ALA A 73 5.44 2.74 -21.12
C ALA A 73 4.01 2.39 -20.67
N TYR A 74 3.84 1.31 -19.91
CA TYR A 74 2.56 0.96 -19.30
C TYR A 74 2.11 2.02 -18.29
N LEU A 75 3.02 2.49 -17.43
CA LEU A 75 2.71 3.54 -16.46
C LEU A 75 2.40 4.90 -17.11
N ASP A 76 3.06 5.22 -18.22
CA ASP A 76 2.79 6.44 -18.99
C ASP A 76 1.40 6.42 -19.64
N GLU A 77 1.00 5.26 -20.19
CA GLU A 77 -0.30 5.10 -20.85
C GLU A 77 -1.47 4.97 -19.86
N PHE A 78 -1.29 4.19 -18.77
CA PHE A 78 -2.37 3.84 -17.85
C PHE A 78 -2.31 4.59 -16.51
N GLY A 79 -1.25 5.36 -16.26
CA GLY A 79 -1.00 6.08 -15.01
C GLY A 79 -0.10 5.33 -14.02
N GLU A 80 0.67 6.09 -13.25
CA GLU A 80 1.65 5.60 -12.26
C GLU A 80 1.10 5.55 -10.83
N ASP A 81 -0.22 5.48 -10.72
CA ASP A 81 -0.91 5.77 -9.47
C ASP A 81 -1.15 4.51 -8.65
N ASP A 82 -0.09 4.04 -7.99
CA ASP A 82 -0.25 3.03 -6.94
C ASP A 82 -1.16 3.60 -5.84
N ASP A 83 -2.30 2.95 -5.63
CA ASP A 83 -3.27 3.37 -4.62
C ASP A 83 -2.71 3.15 -3.22
N VAL A 84 -2.96 4.14 -2.35
CA VAL A 84 -2.84 3.93 -0.91
C VAL A 84 -4.14 3.31 -0.43
N LEU A 85 -4.02 2.14 0.18
CA LEU A 85 -5.14 1.42 0.77
C LEU A 85 -5.20 1.74 2.27
N VAL A 86 -6.29 2.38 2.69
CA VAL A 86 -6.64 2.55 4.10
C VAL A 86 -7.52 1.37 4.51
N VAL A 87 -7.10 0.64 5.53
CA VAL A 87 -7.82 -0.53 6.04
C VAL A 87 -8.40 -0.18 7.41
N VAL A 88 -9.68 -0.43 7.59
CA VAL A 88 -10.45 -0.12 8.79
C VAL A 88 -10.96 -1.44 9.37
N ASP A 89 -10.44 -1.85 10.53
CA ASP A 89 -10.79 -3.09 11.23
C ASP A 89 -11.54 -2.76 12.53
N GLY A 90 -12.74 -3.31 12.69
CA GLY A 90 -13.59 -3.03 13.84
C GLY A 90 -14.52 -4.19 14.23
N PRO A 91 -15.14 -4.13 15.41
CA PRO A 91 -15.94 -5.24 15.95
C PRO A 91 -17.30 -5.40 15.27
N SER A 92 -17.79 -4.37 14.57
CA SER A 92 -19.11 -4.36 13.93
C SER A 92 -19.13 -3.54 12.64
N ALA A 93 -19.99 -3.95 11.70
CA ALA A 93 -20.17 -3.27 10.41
C ALA A 93 -20.57 -1.80 10.56
N THR A 94 -21.36 -1.45 11.58
CA THR A 94 -21.81 -0.08 11.82
C THR A 94 -20.66 0.82 12.27
N GLU A 95 -19.80 0.36 13.17
CA GLU A 95 -18.62 1.11 13.62
C GLU A 95 -17.60 1.29 12.49
N VAL A 96 -17.33 0.23 11.72
CA VAL A 96 -16.42 0.29 10.56
C VAL A 96 -16.95 1.25 9.49
N THR A 97 -18.24 1.15 9.16
CA THR A 97 -18.88 2.03 8.17
C THR A 97 -18.82 3.49 8.57
N ALA A 98 -19.10 3.81 9.85
CA ALA A 98 -19.01 5.17 10.36
C ALA A 98 -17.57 5.72 10.29
N ALA A 99 -16.58 4.88 10.57
CA ALA A 99 -15.17 5.27 10.47
C ALA A 99 -14.70 5.47 9.03
N VAL A 100 -15.10 4.58 8.11
CA VAL A 100 -14.82 4.69 6.66
C VAL A 100 -15.42 5.97 6.09
N ASP A 101 -16.67 6.28 6.44
CA ASP A 101 -17.37 7.47 5.97
C ASP A 101 -16.72 8.77 6.50
N ASP A 102 -16.40 8.84 7.80
CA ASP A 102 -15.72 10.00 8.38
C ASP A 102 -14.31 10.21 7.78
N LEU A 103 -13.56 9.13 7.57
CA LEU A 103 -12.27 9.18 6.88
C LEU A 103 -12.42 9.66 5.44
N GLY A 104 -13.36 9.09 4.70
CA GLY A 104 -13.64 9.45 3.32
C GLY A 104 -13.98 10.93 3.18
N ASP A 105 -14.90 11.43 4.00
CA ASP A 105 -15.32 12.83 3.98
C ASP A 105 -14.17 13.79 4.39
N ARG A 106 -13.29 13.38 5.32
CA ARG A 106 -12.09 14.16 5.69
C ARG A 106 -11.08 14.26 4.56
N LEU A 107 -10.88 13.15 3.84
CA LEU A 107 -9.94 13.10 2.72
C LEU A 107 -10.49 13.84 1.50
N ALA A 108 -11.78 13.70 1.21
CA ALA A 108 -12.47 14.43 0.15
C ALA A 108 -12.37 15.95 0.30
N ARG A 109 -12.39 16.47 1.55
CA ARG A 109 -12.19 17.91 1.84
C ARG A 109 -10.79 18.43 1.48
N LYS A 110 -9.79 17.57 1.25
CA LYS A 110 -8.40 17.94 0.95
C LYS A 110 -7.97 17.50 -0.45
N SER A 111 -8.73 17.94 -1.45
CA SER A 111 -8.50 17.65 -2.87
C SER A 111 -7.15 18.16 -3.44
N ASN A 112 -6.43 19.00 -2.69
CA ASN A 112 -5.11 19.47 -3.07
C ASN A 112 -4.01 18.41 -2.87
N LEU A 113 -4.21 17.45 -1.95
CA LEU A 113 -3.23 16.40 -1.63
C LEU A 113 -3.68 15.01 -2.09
N PHE A 114 -4.99 14.80 -2.15
CA PHE A 114 -5.59 13.52 -2.49
C PHE A 114 -6.48 13.68 -3.72
N PHE A 115 -6.46 12.69 -4.60
CA PHE A 115 -7.37 12.60 -5.72
C PHE A 115 -7.90 11.18 -5.86
N ASP A 116 -8.97 10.99 -6.64
CA ASP A 116 -9.54 9.67 -6.95
C ASP A 116 -9.80 8.82 -5.71
N LEU A 117 -10.58 9.37 -4.77
CA LEU A 117 -10.90 8.72 -3.52
C LEU A 117 -12.07 7.74 -3.73
N LEU A 118 -11.79 6.45 -3.62
CA LEU A 118 -12.80 5.39 -3.71
C LEU A 118 -13.15 4.89 -2.30
N TYR A 119 -14.28 5.36 -1.79
CA TYR A 119 -14.84 4.93 -0.50
C TYR A 119 -16.34 4.67 -0.54
N ARG A 120 -17.05 5.40 -1.40
CA ARG A 120 -18.44 5.13 -1.78
C ARG A 120 -18.56 5.00 -3.29
N PRO A 121 -18.41 3.79 -3.86
CA PRO A 121 -18.60 3.61 -5.28
C PRO A 121 -20.08 3.86 -5.62
N ASP A 122 -20.34 4.77 -6.55
CA ASP A 122 -21.68 4.97 -7.09
C ASP A 122 -21.98 3.89 -8.14
N PHE A 123 -22.82 2.93 -7.77
CA PHE A 123 -23.29 1.88 -8.67
C PHE A 123 -24.64 2.20 -9.32
N ALA A 124 -25.14 3.44 -9.29
CA ALA A 124 -26.44 3.78 -9.85
C ALA A 124 -26.59 3.34 -11.32
N GLU A 125 -25.58 3.62 -12.15
CA GLU A 125 -25.59 3.18 -13.55
C GLU A 125 -25.45 1.66 -13.71
N ALA A 126 -24.56 1.03 -12.93
CA ALA A 126 -24.37 -0.42 -12.96
C ALA A 126 -25.64 -1.17 -12.53
N ARG A 127 -26.35 -0.63 -11.53
CA ARG A 127 -27.63 -1.15 -11.02
C ARG A 127 -28.70 -1.11 -12.10
N SER A 128 -28.76 -0.02 -12.89
CA SER A 128 -29.68 0.06 -14.05
C SER A 128 -29.42 -1.02 -15.11
N LYS A 129 -28.19 -1.53 -15.19
CA LYS A 129 -27.75 -2.59 -16.10
C LYS A 129 -27.54 -3.93 -15.39
N GLY A 130 -28.07 -4.11 -14.18
CA GLY A 130 -27.80 -5.29 -13.35
C GLY A 130 -28.14 -6.63 -14.03
N LEU A 131 -29.20 -6.66 -14.83
CA LEU A 131 -29.60 -7.86 -15.60
C LEU A 131 -28.54 -8.27 -16.62
N HIS A 132 -27.72 -7.36 -17.16
CA HIS A 132 -26.68 -7.70 -18.13
C HIS A 132 -25.53 -8.51 -17.52
N TYR A 133 -25.40 -8.51 -16.19
CA TYR A 133 -24.40 -9.30 -15.47
C TYR A 133 -24.88 -10.71 -15.15
N LEU A 134 -26.16 -11.03 -15.42
CA LEU A 134 -26.71 -12.35 -15.13
C LEU A 134 -26.43 -13.34 -16.28
N PRO A 135 -26.14 -14.61 -15.97
CA PRO A 135 -26.04 -15.65 -16.98
C PRO A 135 -27.34 -15.80 -17.79
N LEU A 136 -27.23 -16.16 -19.07
CA LEU A 136 -28.38 -16.33 -19.97
C LEU A 136 -29.46 -17.26 -19.41
N ARG A 137 -29.07 -18.38 -18.77
CA ARG A 137 -30.00 -19.32 -18.13
C ARG A 137 -30.88 -18.67 -17.05
N THR A 138 -30.32 -17.71 -16.31
CA THR A 138 -31.04 -16.98 -15.26
C THR A 138 -31.97 -15.96 -15.89
N LEU A 139 -31.55 -15.29 -16.96
CA LEU A 139 -32.40 -14.37 -17.72
C LEU A 139 -33.64 -15.07 -18.32
N VAL A 140 -33.46 -16.24 -18.93
CA VAL A 140 -34.58 -17.04 -19.47
C VAL A 140 -35.54 -17.48 -18.36
N ARG A 141 -35.01 -17.82 -17.18
CA ARG A 141 -35.84 -18.15 -16.00
C ARG A 141 -36.65 -16.95 -15.52
N ILE A 142 -36.03 -15.77 -15.45
CA ILE A 142 -36.71 -14.52 -15.08
C ILE A 142 -37.83 -14.23 -16.08
N GLU A 143 -37.56 -14.32 -17.38
CA GLU A 143 -38.54 -14.11 -18.45
C GLU A 143 -39.74 -15.06 -18.32
N ARG A 144 -39.49 -16.38 -18.16
CA ARG A 144 -40.56 -17.37 -17.95
C ARG A 144 -41.42 -17.03 -16.73
N ARG A 145 -40.81 -16.69 -15.60
CA ARG A 145 -41.54 -16.30 -14.38
C ARG A 145 -42.31 -14.99 -14.54
N LEU A 146 -41.76 -14.03 -15.28
CA LEU A 146 -42.45 -12.76 -15.55
C LEU A 146 -43.72 -12.99 -16.37
N ALA A 147 -43.67 -13.90 -17.35
CA ALA A 147 -44.83 -14.29 -18.16
C ALA A 147 -45.91 -14.99 -17.31
N GLU A 148 -45.52 -15.81 -16.32
CA GLU A 148 -46.46 -16.44 -15.38
C GLU A 148 -47.19 -15.41 -14.49
N ILE A 149 -46.55 -14.29 -14.18
CA ILE A 149 -47.09 -13.23 -13.29
C ILE A 149 -47.67 -12.04 -14.10
N GLU A 150 -47.53 -12.02 -15.43
CA GLU A 150 -48.01 -10.96 -16.32
C GLU A 150 -49.49 -10.56 -16.11
N PRO A 151 -50.45 -11.49 -15.92
CA PRO A 151 -51.86 -11.13 -15.66
C PRO A 151 -52.02 -10.26 -14.41
N VAL A 152 -51.21 -10.52 -13.38
CA VAL A 152 -51.21 -9.76 -12.13
C VAL A 152 -50.61 -8.38 -12.33
N LEU A 153 -49.50 -8.28 -13.08
CA LEU A 153 -48.81 -7.03 -13.37
C LEU A 153 -49.67 -6.09 -14.24
N THR A 154 -50.46 -6.64 -15.15
CA THR A 154 -51.35 -5.88 -16.06
C THR A 154 -52.68 -5.49 -15.42
N GLY A 155 -52.89 -5.79 -14.14
CA GLY A 155 -54.03 -5.30 -13.36
C GLY A 155 -55.24 -6.23 -13.31
N GLN A 156 -55.15 -7.47 -13.82
CA GLN A 156 -56.15 -8.51 -13.52
C GLN A 156 -55.98 -8.98 -12.08
N ARG A 157 -56.51 -8.19 -11.14
CA ARG A 157 -56.57 -8.54 -9.71
C ARG A 157 -57.68 -9.54 -9.37
N GLN A 158 -58.52 -9.88 -10.35
CA GLN A 158 -59.59 -10.89 -10.23
C GLN A 158 -58.93 -12.28 -10.14
N GLY A 159 -58.49 -12.66 -8.94
CA GLY A 159 -57.72 -13.88 -8.70
C GLY A 159 -56.63 -13.75 -7.63
N LEU A 160 -56.40 -12.54 -7.10
CA LEU A 160 -55.41 -12.28 -6.03
C LEU A 160 -55.95 -12.51 -4.62
N GLY A 161 -57.20 -12.97 -4.48
CA GLY A 161 -57.71 -13.40 -3.18
C GLY A 161 -56.92 -14.61 -2.69
N ALA A 162 -56.67 -14.70 -1.38
CA ALA A 162 -55.98 -15.85 -0.78
C ALA A 162 -56.59 -17.19 -1.21
N THR A 163 -57.91 -17.24 -1.38
CA THR A 163 -58.66 -18.38 -1.89
C THR A 163 -58.34 -18.76 -3.33
N ALA A 164 -58.20 -17.77 -4.21
CA ALA A 164 -57.87 -18.00 -5.62
C ALA A 164 -56.40 -18.38 -5.81
N LEU A 165 -55.50 -17.83 -5.00
CA LEU A 165 -54.09 -18.25 -4.95
C LEU A 165 -53.95 -19.69 -4.42
N LEU A 166 -54.72 -20.05 -3.37
CA LEU A 166 -54.80 -21.43 -2.86
C LEU A 166 -55.36 -22.39 -3.91
N GLN A 167 -56.43 -22.02 -4.62
CA GLN A 167 -56.98 -22.84 -5.70
C GLN A 167 -55.96 -23.03 -6.83
N ALA A 168 -55.31 -21.95 -7.27
CA ALA A 168 -54.30 -22.02 -8.33
C ALA A 168 -53.08 -22.88 -7.93
N ALA A 169 -52.66 -22.83 -6.66
CA ALA A 169 -51.57 -23.66 -6.14
C ALA A 169 -51.98 -25.14 -6.03
N VAL A 170 -53.21 -25.43 -5.59
CA VAL A 170 -53.77 -26.79 -5.53
C VAL A 170 -53.99 -27.38 -6.92
N GLU A 171 -54.46 -26.59 -7.88
CA GLU A 171 -54.61 -27.03 -9.28
C GLU A 171 -53.24 -27.33 -9.90
N ARG A 172 -52.22 -26.51 -9.62
CA ARG A 172 -50.84 -26.76 -10.05
C ARG A 172 -50.28 -28.06 -9.46
N SER A 173 -50.44 -28.30 -8.16
CA SER A 173 -49.95 -29.55 -7.53
C SER A 173 -50.66 -30.80 -8.06
N GLN A 174 -51.97 -30.71 -8.33
CA GLN A 174 -52.71 -31.81 -8.96
C GLN A 174 -52.29 -32.06 -10.40
N SER A 175 -51.99 -31.00 -11.16
CA SER A 175 -51.50 -31.12 -12.54
C SER A 175 -50.09 -31.70 -12.63
N ALA A 176 -49.23 -31.41 -11.65
CA ALA A 176 -47.87 -31.94 -11.54
C ALA A 176 -47.83 -33.41 -11.10
N ALA A 177 -48.85 -33.91 -10.39
CA ALA A 177 -48.95 -35.30 -9.94
C ALA A 177 -49.41 -36.30 -11.03
N LEU A 178 -49.95 -35.81 -12.15
CA LEU A 178 -50.50 -36.66 -13.24
C LEU A 178 -49.51 -37.38 -14.17
N PRO A 179 -48.22 -37.00 -14.35
CA PRO A 179 -47.31 -37.67 -15.28
C PRO A 179 -46.55 -38.89 -14.69
N LEU A 180 -46.82 -39.31 -13.44
CA LEU A 180 -46.25 -40.52 -12.83
C LEU A 180 -46.61 -41.84 -13.58
N VAL A 181 -47.39 -41.78 -14.66
CA VAL A 181 -47.79 -42.91 -15.49
C VAL A 181 -47.01 -42.99 -16.82
N SER A 182 -46.09 -42.05 -17.10
CA SER A 182 -45.27 -42.10 -18.32
C SER A 182 -43.95 -42.86 -18.11
N SER A 183 -43.63 -43.78 -19.01
CA SER A 183 -42.47 -44.67 -18.98
C SER A 183 -41.16 -44.03 -19.48
N ASP A 184 -41.07 -42.69 -19.49
CA ASP A 184 -39.90 -41.95 -19.96
C ASP A 184 -39.08 -41.38 -18.77
N PRO A 185 -37.87 -41.90 -18.49
CA PRO A 185 -37.04 -41.51 -17.34
C PRO A 185 -36.67 -40.01 -17.31
N ARG A 186 -36.69 -39.33 -18.46
CA ARG A 186 -36.36 -37.90 -18.53
C ARG A 186 -37.53 -37.02 -18.09
N ALA A 187 -38.77 -37.42 -18.41
CA ALA A 187 -39.97 -36.72 -17.96
C ALA A 187 -40.15 -36.84 -16.43
N SER A 188 -39.74 -37.96 -15.85
CA SER A 188 -39.81 -38.19 -14.40
C SER A 188 -38.84 -37.27 -13.61
N LEU A 189 -37.68 -36.94 -14.19
CA LEU A 189 -36.68 -36.06 -13.57
C LEU A 189 -37.08 -34.58 -13.59
N GLU A 190 -37.76 -34.11 -14.64
CA GLU A 190 -38.33 -32.76 -14.68
C GLU A 190 -39.50 -32.60 -13.70
N VAL A 191 -40.33 -33.63 -13.55
CA VAL A 191 -41.47 -33.63 -12.62
C VAL A 191 -41.01 -33.64 -11.16
N ALA A 192 -40.00 -34.46 -10.83
CA ALA A 192 -39.43 -34.48 -9.47
C ALA A 192 -38.77 -33.15 -9.07
N ALA A 193 -38.24 -32.37 -10.04
CA ALA A 193 -37.73 -31.03 -9.78
C ALA A 193 -38.84 -29.97 -9.62
N SER A 194 -40.02 -30.20 -10.21
CA SER A 194 -41.20 -29.32 -10.07
C SER A 194 -42.04 -29.58 -8.81
N ASP A 195 -41.99 -30.79 -8.25
CA ASP A 195 -42.69 -31.14 -7.01
C ASP A 195 -42.21 -30.27 -5.83
N ASP A 196 -40.90 -30.01 -5.74
CA ASP A 196 -40.29 -29.18 -4.69
C ASP A 196 -40.76 -27.72 -4.76
N THR A 197 -40.96 -27.20 -5.98
CA THR A 197 -41.30 -25.78 -6.19
C THR A 197 -42.76 -25.46 -5.86
N SER A 198 -43.68 -26.39 -6.11
CA SER A 198 -45.11 -26.21 -5.85
C SER A 198 -45.45 -26.25 -4.35
N LEU A 199 -44.76 -27.12 -3.61
CA LEU A 199 -44.86 -27.18 -2.15
C LEU A 199 -44.20 -25.95 -1.50
N ASP A 200 -43.07 -25.48 -2.03
CA ASP A 200 -42.45 -24.23 -1.57
C ASP A 200 -43.39 -23.04 -1.74
N GLU A 201 -44.08 -22.90 -2.88
CA GLU A 201 -45.07 -21.82 -3.11
C GLU A 201 -46.22 -21.84 -2.09
N LEU A 202 -46.78 -23.02 -1.81
CA LEU A 202 -47.81 -23.21 -0.78
C LEU A 202 -47.29 -22.85 0.62
N THR A 203 -46.06 -23.27 0.93
CA THR A 203 -45.43 -23.00 2.22
C THR A 203 -45.15 -21.51 2.41
N LEU A 204 -44.71 -20.83 1.35
CA LEU A 204 -44.46 -19.38 1.32
C LEU A 204 -45.76 -18.59 1.51
N LEU A 205 -46.84 -19.02 0.84
CA LEU A 205 -48.15 -18.39 0.95
C LEU A 205 -48.75 -18.59 2.36
N LEU A 206 -48.68 -19.80 2.91
CA LEU A 206 -49.12 -20.08 4.28
C LEU A 206 -48.31 -19.27 5.30
N ARG A 207 -46.98 -19.19 5.12
CA ARG A 207 -46.09 -18.39 5.98
C ARG A 207 -46.45 -16.91 5.94
N GLY A 208 -46.65 -16.35 4.75
CA GLY A 208 -47.08 -14.96 4.58
C GLY A 208 -48.45 -14.69 5.20
N MET A 209 -49.40 -15.62 5.07
CA MET A 209 -50.71 -15.52 5.74
C MET A 209 -50.59 -15.57 7.26
N THR A 210 -49.78 -16.49 7.81
CA THR A 210 -49.56 -16.58 9.27
C THR A 210 -48.85 -15.35 9.81
N ALA A 211 -47.88 -14.82 9.07
CA ALA A 211 -47.16 -13.61 9.44
C ALA A 211 -48.11 -12.40 9.45
N SER A 212 -49.06 -12.29 8.50
CA SER A 212 -50.04 -11.20 8.47
C SER A 212 -51.00 -11.15 9.67
N LEU A 213 -51.07 -12.21 10.47
CA LEU A 213 -51.86 -12.28 11.71
C LEU A 213 -51.11 -11.74 12.92
N ASP A 214 -49.80 -11.46 12.79
CA ASP A 214 -48.93 -10.93 13.84
C ASP A 214 -48.67 -9.44 13.59
N ASP A 215 -48.85 -8.59 14.61
CA ASP A 215 -48.87 -7.12 14.47
C ASP A 215 -47.48 -6.54 14.12
N ASP A 216 -46.40 -7.29 14.39
CA ASP A 216 -45.00 -6.91 14.16
C ASP A 216 -44.39 -7.53 12.88
N ALA A 217 -45.18 -8.21 12.05
CA ALA A 217 -44.66 -8.91 10.88
C ALA A 217 -44.28 -7.97 9.74
N ARG A 218 -43.04 -8.11 9.25
CA ARG A 218 -42.60 -7.49 7.99
C ARG A 218 -43.32 -8.18 6.83
N TYR A 219 -43.75 -7.39 5.85
CA TYR A 219 -44.37 -7.92 4.63
C TYR A 219 -43.44 -8.93 3.94
N GLU A 220 -43.86 -10.19 3.86
CA GLU A 220 -43.25 -11.22 3.01
C GLU A 220 -44.07 -11.34 1.72
N SER A 221 -43.39 -11.30 0.57
CA SER A 221 -44.06 -11.43 -0.73
C SER A 221 -44.68 -12.83 -0.86
N PRO A 222 -45.97 -12.95 -1.24
CA PRO A 222 -46.60 -14.25 -1.51
C PRO A 222 -46.13 -14.88 -2.84
N TRP A 223 -45.32 -14.16 -3.60
CA TRP A 223 -44.72 -14.63 -4.85
C TRP A 223 -43.33 -15.20 -4.62
N PRO A 224 -42.96 -16.30 -5.29
CA PRO A 224 -41.63 -16.84 -5.20
C PRO A 224 -40.60 -15.84 -5.76
N THR A 225 -39.42 -15.78 -5.14
CA THR A 225 -38.37 -14.84 -5.49
C THR A 225 -37.97 -15.02 -6.97
N LEU A 226 -38.04 -13.95 -7.78
CA LEU A 226 -37.69 -13.99 -9.20
C LEU A 226 -36.23 -14.39 -9.43
N VAL A 227 -35.35 -13.91 -8.56
CA VAL A 227 -33.92 -14.22 -8.52
C VAL A 227 -33.55 -14.40 -7.06
N SER A 228 -32.76 -15.44 -6.76
CA SER A 228 -32.23 -15.62 -5.40
C SER A 228 -31.30 -14.45 -5.06
N PRO A 229 -31.37 -13.87 -3.86
CA PRO A 229 -30.47 -12.78 -3.45
C PRO A 229 -28.97 -13.11 -3.57
N SER A 230 -28.63 -14.40 -3.54
CA SER A 230 -27.27 -14.91 -3.75
C SER A 230 -26.80 -14.88 -5.21
N GLU A 231 -27.73 -14.88 -6.19
CA GLU A 231 -27.42 -14.83 -7.63
C GLU A 231 -27.36 -13.39 -8.16
N LEU A 232 -27.91 -12.42 -7.41
CA LEU A 232 -27.84 -11.02 -7.77
C LEU A 232 -26.44 -10.47 -7.49
N PRO A 233 -25.86 -9.65 -8.39
CA PRO A 233 -24.65 -8.92 -8.08
C PRO A 233 -24.95 -7.97 -6.91
N LYS A 234 -24.12 -8.04 -5.86
CA LYS A 234 -24.24 -7.21 -4.67
C LYS A 234 -23.84 -5.77 -5.00
N PHE A 235 -24.79 -5.00 -5.51
CA PHE A 235 -24.65 -3.54 -5.70
C PHE A 235 -25.20 -2.73 -4.50
N GLU A 236 -25.55 -3.41 -3.40
CA GLU A 236 -26.15 -2.80 -2.20
C GLU A 236 -25.10 -2.20 -1.26
N ASP A 237 -23.90 -2.79 -1.20
CA ASP A 237 -22.82 -2.24 -0.40
C ASP A 237 -22.17 -1.08 -1.15
N GLU A 238 -22.66 0.13 -0.88
CA GLU A 238 -22.01 1.39 -1.26
C GLU A 238 -20.61 1.54 -0.61
N ARG A 239 -20.07 0.53 0.09
CA ARG A 239 -18.71 0.54 0.64
C ARG A 239 -18.01 -0.78 0.33
N ILE A 240 -16.68 -0.73 0.22
CA ILE A 240 -15.87 -1.93 0.06
C ILE A 240 -15.66 -2.54 1.45
N LEU A 241 -16.53 -3.48 1.81
CA LEU A 241 -16.51 -4.19 3.09
C LEU A 241 -16.11 -5.67 2.90
N ALA A 242 -15.43 -6.24 3.89
CA ALA A 242 -15.10 -7.66 3.99
C ALA A 242 -15.31 -8.17 5.43
N ASP A 243 -15.22 -9.49 5.62
CA ASP A 243 -15.38 -10.18 6.91
C ASP A 243 -16.68 -9.78 7.63
N ASP A 244 -17.81 -9.95 6.94
CA ASP A 244 -19.16 -9.56 7.41
C ASP A 244 -19.26 -8.08 7.87
N GLY A 245 -18.45 -7.21 7.27
CA GLY A 245 -18.40 -5.78 7.56
C GLY A 245 -17.41 -5.38 8.66
N ARG A 246 -16.64 -6.31 9.21
CA ARG A 246 -15.58 -6.00 10.20
C ARG A 246 -14.35 -5.36 9.58
N LEU A 247 -14.17 -5.53 8.27
CA LEU A 247 -13.11 -4.88 7.50
C LEU A 247 -13.71 -3.92 6.48
N GLY A 248 -13.21 -2.69 6.44
CA GLY A 248 -13.55 -1.68 5.45
C GLY A 248 -12.31 -1.16 4.74
N PHE A 249 -12.46 -0.86 3.45
CA PHE A 249 -11.36 -0.40 2.61
C PHE A 249 -11.66 0.98 2.01
N LEU A 250 -10.63 1.81 2.00
CA LEU A 250 -10.59 3.11 1.31
C LEU A 250 -9.40 3.07 0.35
N LEU A 251 -9.61 3.37 -0.93
CA LEU A 251 -8.49 3.58 -1.85
C LEU A 251 -8.33 5.09 -2.06
N VAL A 252 -7.11 5.58 -1.93
CA VAL A 252 -6.78 6.99 -2.13
C VAL A 252 -5.52 7.14 -2.95
N LYS A 253 -5.57 8.00 -3.98
CA LYS A 253 -4.37 8.40 -4.72
C LYS A 253 -3.74 9.63 -4.12
N LEU A 254 -2.42 9.60 -4.01
CA LEU A 254 -1.61 10.71 -3.51
C LEU A 254 -1.16 11.58 -4.67
N ARG A 255 -1.43 12.89 -4.62
CA ARG A 255 -0.88 13.81 -5.61
C ARG A 255 0.63 13.94 -5.41
N LYS A 256 1.40 13.53 -6.43
CA LYS A 256 2.85 13.73 -6.48
C LYS A 256 3.14 15.22 -6.67
N ASP A 257 3.96 15.79 -5.78
CA ASP A 257 4.55 17.10 -6.00
C ASP A 257 5.87 16.93 -6.77
N GLU A 258 5.85 17.17 -8.08
CA GLU A 258 7.05 17.05 -8.94
C GLU A 258 8.19 17.99 -8.52
N SER A 259 7.89 19.04 -7.75
CA SER A 259 8.91 19.98 -7.26
C SER A 259 9.72 19.46 -6.07
N GLN A 260 9.25 18.40 -5.39
CA GLN A 260 9.91 17.82 -4.22
C GLN A 260 10.48 16.44 -4.53
N PHE A 261 11.78 16.25 -4.21
CA PHE A 261 12.46 14.95 -4.35
C PHE A 261 11.77 13.81 -3.58
N THR A 262 11.02 14.13 -2.53
CA THR A 262 10.19 13.20 -1.75
C THR A 262 8.71 13.38 -2.10
N GLY A 263 8.34 13.29 -3.38
CA GLY A 263 7.05 13.76 -3.93
C GLY A 263 5.77 13.31 -3.18
N ASN A 264 5.83 12.19 -2.46
CA ASN A 264 4.69 11.66 -1.69
C ASN A 264 4.79 11.85 -0.16
N ALA A 265 5.97 12.19 0.38
CA ALA A 265 6.18 12.22 1.84
C ALA A 265 5.30 13.26 2.57
N PRO A 266 5.09 14.49 2.07
CA PRO A 266 4.20 15.45 2.70
C PRO A 266 2.73 15.00 2.67
N ALA A 267 2.26 14.48 1.53
CA ALA A 267 0.89 13.99 1.37
C ALA A 267 0.63 12.78 2.29
N LEU A 268 1.56 11.83 2.33
CA LEU A 268 1.50 10.66 3.19
C LEU A 268 1.58 11.04 4.69
N GLY A 269 2.41 12.01 5.05
CA GLY A 269 2.47 12.54 6.42
C GLY A 269 1.15 13.16 6.86
N ARG A 270 0.46 13.89 5.95
CA ARG A 270 -0.89 14.42 6.20
C ARG A 270 -1.95 13.33 6.27
N LEU A 271 -1.86 12.30 5.42
CA LEU A 271 -2.75 11.13 5.48
C LEU A 271 -2.64 10.42 6.82
N ARG A 272 -1.40 10.17 7.29
CA ARG A 272 -1.14 9.57 8.61
C ARG A 272 -1.72 10.40 9.76
N ALA A 273 -1.61 11.73 9.69
CA ALA A 273 -2.21 12.60 10.70
C ALA A 273 -3.74 12.47 10.73
N ILE A 274 -4.40 12.47 9.56
CA ILE A 274 -5.85 12.29 9.44
C ILE A 274 -6.30 10.93 9.98
N VAL A 275 -5.56 9.87 9.63
CA VAL A 275 -5.82 8.51 10.12
C VAL A 275 -5.63 8.42 11.63
N ALA A 276 -4.59 9.03 12.19
CA ALA A 276 -4.36 9.05 13.63
C ALA A 276 -5.47 9.81 14.38
N ASP A 277 -5.95 10.92 13.83
CA ASP A 277 -7.06 11.68 14.40
C ASP A 277 -8.37 10.88 14.33
N ALA A 278 -8.66 10.22 13.21
CA ALA A 278 -9.82 9.35 13.05
C ALA A 278 -9.77 8.14 13.99
N SER A 279 -8.60 7.52 14.16
CA SER A 279 -8.42 6.38 15.08
C SER A 279 -8.63 6.76 16.54
N ARG A 280 -8.30 8.01 16.92
CA ARG A 280 -8.60 8.53 18.27
C ARG A 280 -10.09 8.78 18.50
N LEU A 281 -10.81 9.21 17.47
CA LEU A 281 -12.26 9.45 17.53
C LEU A 281 -13.04 8.13 17.56
N HIS A 282 -12.65 7.19 16.70
CA HIS A 282 -13.26 5.86 16.61
C HIS A 282 -12.45 4.85 17.42
N GLY A 283 -12.33 5.06 18.74
CA GLY A 283 -11.42 4.32 19.62
C GLY A 283 -11.64 2.79 19.73
N ARG A 284 -12.66 2.24 19.08
CA ARG A 284 -12.93 0.80 18.95
C ARG A 284 -12.44 0.19 17.64
N VAL A 285 -12.00 1.04 16.71
CA VAL A 285 -11.64 0.67 15.34
C VAL A 285 -10.13 0.90 15.15
N ARG A 286 -9.47 -0.07 14.52
CA ARG A 286 -8.06 0.00 14.14
C ARG A 286 -7.99 0.45 12.69
N ILE A 287 -7.24 1.51 12.42
CA ILE A 287 -7.06 2.01 11.06
C ILE A 287 -5.60 1.84 10.67
N GLY A 288 -5.36 1.10 9.60
CA GLY A 288 -4.06 0.84 9.00
C GLY A 288 -3.91 1.51 7.64
N LEU A 289 -2.66 1.66 7.21
CA LEU A 289 -2.28 2.16 5.89
C LEU A 289 -1.37 1.15 5.21
N THR A 290 -1.64 0.87 3.93
CA THR A 290 -0.81 0.01 3.09
C THR A 290 -0.86 0.50 1.64
N GLY A 291 -0.19 -0.20 0.74
CA GLY A 291 0.05 0.20 -0.64
C GLY A 291 1.52 0.60 -0.87
N MET A 292 1.96 0.52 -2.12
CA MET A 292 3.36 0.72 -2.50
C MET A 292 3.93 2.05 -2.01
N PRO A 293 3.25 3.21 -2.14
CA PRO A 293 3.80 4.49 -1.68
C PRO A 293 4.01 4.55 -0.17
N VAL A 294 3.16 3.84 0.60
CA VAL A 294 3.26 3.77 2.06
C VAL A 294 4.47 2.92 2.46
N LEU A 295 4.60 1.74 1.85
CA LEU A 295 5.67 0.78 2.13
C LEU A 295 7.03 1.36 1.76
N GLU A 296 7.18 1.93 0.57
CA GLU A 296 8.45 2.54 0.12
C GLU A 296 8.91 3.68 1.04
N ASN A 297 7.97 4.52 1.49
CA ASN A 297 8.29 5.58 2.45
C ASN A 297 8.66 5.04 3.83
N ASP A 298 7.93 4.02 4.34
CA ASP A 298 8.25 3.40 5.64
C ASP A 298 9.60 2.69 5.62
N GLU A 299 9.90 1.95 4.57
CA GLU A 299 11.18 1.29 4.37
C GLU A 299 12.32 2.30 4.32
N MET A 300 12.15 3.41 3.59
CA MET A 300 13.14 4.48 3.54
C MET A 300 13.34 5.13 4.91
N GLN A 301 12.27 5.51 5.60
CA GLN A 301 12.39 6.16 6.91
C GLN A 301 12.99 5.24 7.97
N SER A 302 12.63 3.96 7.99
CA SER A 302 13.22 2.98 8.90
C SER A 302 14.70 2.81 8.57
N SER A 303 15.02 2.57 7.30
CA SER A 303 16.40 2.37 6.85
C SER A 303 17.26 3.59 7.14
N GLN A 304 16.76 4.81 6.95
CA GLN A 304 17.48 6.03 7.29
C GLN A 304 17.77 6.13 8.80
N LYS A 305 16.78 5.85 9.65
CA LYS A 305 16.94 5.86 11.12
C LYS A 305 17.93 4.79 11.57
N ASP A 306 17.82 3.58 11.04
CA ASP A 306 18.67 2.46 11.42
C ASP A 306 20.12 2.69 10.94
N MET A 307 20.29 3.21 9.74
CA MET A 307 21.59 3.58 9.21
C MET A 307 22.23 4.74 9.97
N MET A 308 21.46 5.77 10.37
CA MET A 308 21.94 6.85 11.24
C MET A 308 22.43 6.29 12.58
N ARG A 309 21.64 5.41 13.22
CA ARG A 309 22.00 4.76 14.48
C ARG A 309 23.25 3.90 14.32
N ALA A 310 23.35 3.13 13.24
CA ALA A 310 24.51 2.30 12.94
C ALA A 310 25.76 3.15 12.68
N SER A 311 25.66 4.28 11.97
CA SER A 311 26.78 5.21 11.75
C SER A 311 27.28 5.81 13.05
N VAL A 312 26.36 6.27 13.91
CA VAL A 312 26.73 6.83 15.22
C VAL A 312 27.38 5.77 16.10
N LEU A 313 26.79 4.58 16.19
CA LEU A 313 27.34 3.47 16.96
C LEU A 313 28.70 3.01 16.43
N SER A 314 28.86 2.91 15.11
CA SER A 314 30.13 2.57 14.46
C SER A 314 31.19 3.63 14.73
N LEU A 315 30.86 4.92 14.61
CA LEU A 315 31.79 6.02 14.88
C LEU A 315 32.30 5.98 16.32
N PHE A 316 31.41 5.83 17.30
CA PHE A 316 31.81 5.71 18.71
C PHE A 316 32.54 4.40 18.99
N GLY A 317 32.12 3.29 18.40
CA GLY A 317 32.78 1.99 18.54
C GLY A 317 34.22 2.01 18.01
N VAL A 318 34.42 2.57 16.83
CA VAL A 318 35.75 2.78 16.23
C VAL A 318 36.59 3.73 17.09
N ALA A 319 36.02 4.85 17.55
CA ALA A 319 36.73 5.79 18.43
C ALA A 319 37.16 5.12 19.75
N ALA A 320 36.29 4.31 20.36
CA ALA A 320 36.58 3.58 21.59
C ALA A 320 37.66 2.50 21.38
N LEU A 321 37.57 1.73 20.29
CA LEU A 321 38.56 0.73 19.91
C LEU A 321 39.95 1.38 19.74
N PHE A 322 40.01 2.56 19.13
CA PHE A 322 41.27 3.27 18.92
C PHE A 322 41.83 3.85 20.21
N MET A 323 40.96 4.38 21.06
CA MET A 323 41.36 4.86 22.37
C MET A 323 41.96 3.73 23.22
N ALA A 324 41.38 2.53 23.15
CA ALA A 324 41.93 1.34 23.79
C ALA A 324 43.24 0.88 23.14
N GLY A 325 43.34 0.89 21.80
CA GLY A 325 44.51 0.42 21.06
C GLY A 325 45.76 1.30 21.23
N PHE A 326 45.61 2.62 21.25
CA PHE A 326 46.73 3.57 21.39
C PHE A 326 46.97 4.06 22.83
N GLY A 327 46.12 3.67 23.80
CA GLY A 327 46.30 4.04 25.21
C GLY A 327 46.16 5.54 25.51
N GLY A 328 45.54 6.32 24.63
CA GLY A 328 45.37 7.77 24.80
C GLY A 328 44.33 8.37 23.86
N TRP A 329 43.78 9.54 24.20
CA TRP A 329 42.64 10.13 23.48
C TRP A 329 43.02 11.04 22.30
N ARG A 330 44.25 11.60 22.30
CA ARG A 330 44.69 12.63 21.34
C ARG A 330 44.74 12.12 19.90
N TYR A 331 45.48 11.03 19.64
CA TYR A 331 45.63 10.51 18.27
C TYR A 331 44.32 9.92 17.70
N PRO A 332 43.53 9.15 18.48
CA PRO A 332 42.20 8.70 18.03
C PRO A 332 41.26 9.86 17.68
N ALA A 333 41.23 10.93 18.48
CA ALA A 333 40.39 12.09 18.19
C ALA A 333 40.79 12.78 16.89
N LEU A 334 42.09 12.88 16.57
CA LEU A 334 42.57 13.43 15.30
C LEU A 334 42.17 12.57 14.09
N CYS A 335 42.25 11.24 14.21
CA CYS A 335 41.79 10.32 13.16
C CYS A 335 40.28 10.44 12.92
N VAL A 336 39.50 10.45 13.99
CA VAL A 336 38.03 10.61 13.90
C VAL A 336 37.66 11.97 13.30
N LEU A 337 38.33 13.05 13.69
CA LEU A 337 38.08 14.37 13.10
C LEU A 337 38.38 14.40 11.60
N THR A 338 39.50 13.77 11.20
CA THR A 338 39.89 13.68 9.78
C THR A 338 38.89 12.84 8.98
N LEU A 339 38.38 11.75 9.56
CA LEU A 339 37.32 10.93 8.99
C LEU A 339 36.04 11.75 8.78
N LEU A 340 35.62 12.54 9.77
CA LEU A 340 34.42 13.38 9.67
C LEU A 340 34.55 14.44 8.57
N VAL A 341 35.73 15.04 8.42
CA VAL A 341 36.02 15.98 7.31
C VAL A 341 35.92 15.28 5.96
N GLY A 342 36.52 14.09 5.82
CA GLY A 342 36.42 13.29 4.60
C GLY A 342 34.99 12.87 4.28
N MET A 343 34.21 12.48 5.30
CA MET A 343 32.80 12.12 5.18
C MET A 343 31.96 13.31 4.72
N ALA A 344 32.20 14.50 5.27
CA ALA A 344 31.52 15.74 4.82
C ALA A 344 31.77 16.00 3.33
N TRP A 345 33.02 15.89 2.88
CA TRP A 345 33.36 16.08 1.46
C TRP A 345 32.75 15.02 0.56
N SER A 346 32.75 13.74 0.99
CA SER A 346 32.11 12.66 0.25
C SER A 346 30.61 12.90 0.07
N PHE A 347 29.90 13.32 1.11
CA PHE A 347 28.48 13.64 0.99
C PHE A 347 28.21 14.86 0.11
N ALA A 348 29.04 15.90 0.18
CA ALA A 348 28.90 17.04 -0.72
C ALA A 348 29.15 16.65 -2.18
N TYR A 349 30.15 15.80 -2.44
CA TYR A 349 30.39 15.28 -3.77
C TYR A 349 29.17 14.49 -4.29
N VAL A 350 28.61 13.58 -3.49
CA VAL A 350 27.40 12.84 -3.86
C VAL A 350 26.22 13.79 -4.10
N THR A 351 26.07 14.82 -3.27
CA THR A 351 25.03 15.86 -3.44
C THR A 351 25.19 16.62 -4.75
N LEU A 352 26.41 16.91 -5.18
CA LEU A 352 26.66 17.66 -6.42
C LEU A 352 26.61 16.78 -7.67
N ALA A 353 27.06 15.52 -7.57
CA ALA A 353 27.12 14.60 -8.70
C ALA A 353 25.80 13.89 -8.96
N VAL A 354 25.11 13.44 -7.91
CA VAL A 354 23.88 12.63 -8.00
C VAL A 354 22.66 13.42 -7.52
N GLY A 355 22.80 14.26 -6.49
CA GLY A 355 21.70 15.08 -5.95
C GLY A 355 20.74 14.34 -5.02
N HIS A 356 20.79 13.00 -4.97
CA HIS A 356 19.89 12.21 -4.14
C HIS A 356 20.54 10.95 -3.58
N LEU A 357 20.02 10.46 -2.46
CA LEU A 357 20.28 9.11 -1.94
C LEU A 357 19.05 8.21 -2.12
N ASN A 358 19.30 6.94 -2.41
CA ASN A 358 18.29 5.88 -2.35
C ASN A 358 18.52 4.96 -1.14
N ILE A 359 17.64 3.99 -0.94
CA ILE A 359 17.67 3.07 0.20
C ILE A 359 18.99 2.29 0.29
N LEU A 360 19.59 1.94 -0.86
CA LEU A 360 20.87 1.23 -0.91
C LEU A 360 22.05 2.16 -0.65
N SER A 361 22.06 3.35 -1.25
CA SER A 361 23.18 4.30 -1.13
C SER A 361 23.31 4.89 0.27
N VAL A 362 22.23 4.94 1.04
CA VAL A 362 22.29 5.38 2.45
C VAL A 362 23.19 4.46 3.29
N SER A 363 23.36 3.19 2.87
CA SER A 363 24.25 2.22 3.54
C SER A 363 25.73 2.59 3.49
N PHE A 364 26.15 3.33 2.46
CA PHE A 364 27.56 3.68 2.25
C PHE A 364 28.13 4.54 3.38
N GLY A 365 27.30 5.29 4.11
CA GLY A 365 27.76 6.11 5.23
C GLY A 365 28.47 5.30 6.32
N VAL A 366 27.94 4.12 6.68
CA VAL A 366 28.57 3.21 7.66
C VAL A 366 29.82 2.56 7.08
N ILE A 367 29.77 2.14 5.82
CA ILE A 367 30.91 1.51 5.13
C ILE A 367 32.09 2.49 5.06
N LEU A 368 31.83 3.76 4.77
CA LEU A 368 32.84 4.81 4.71
C LEU A 368 33.51 5.05 6.06
N ILE A 369 32.78 4.94 7.17
CA ILE A 369 33.36 5.03 8.52
C ILE A 369 34.35 3.88 8.75
N GLY A 370 33.94 2.65 8.44
CA GLY A 370 34.76 1.45 8.64
C GLY A 370 36.02 1.43 7.79
N LEU A 371 35.91 1.69 6.48
CA LEU A 371 37.07 1.66 5.57
C LEU A 371 37.90 2.95 5.64
N GLY A 372 37.27 4.09 5.87
CA GLY A 372 37.95 5.39 5.87
C GLY A 372 38.89 5.57 7.04
N ILE A 373 38.57 4.96 8.19
CA ILE A 373 39.39 5.10 9.39
C ILE A 373 40.71 4.32 9.31
N ASP A 374 40.78 3.23 8.52
CA ASP A 374 41.97 2.38 8.39
C ASP A 374 43.20 3.16 7.92
N PHE A 375 43.02 4.11 7.00
CA PHE A 375 44.11 5.00 6.57
C PHE A 375 44.66 5.85 7.73
N GLY A 376 43.78 6.34 8.60
CA GLY A 376 44.18 7.06 9.81
C GLY A 376 44.97 6.19 10.78
N ILE A 377 44.59 4.92 10.94
CA ILE A 377 45.32 3.95 11.77
C ILE A 377 46.73 3.77 11.25
N HIS A 378 46.85 3.41 9.97
CA HIS A 378 48.15 3.12 9.37
C HIS A 378 49.09 4.32 9.44
N PHE A 379 48.55 5.53 9.24
CA PHE A 379 49.33 6.76 9.34
C PHE A 379 49.80 7.04 10.77
N VAL A 380 48.91 6.96 11.76
CA VAL A 380 49.28 7.22 13.17
C VAL A 380 50.21 6.13 13.70
N ALA A 381 49.95 4.86 13.39
CA ALA A 381 50.81 3.77 13.79
C ALA A 381 52.23 3.92 13.22
N GLY A 382 52.36 4.30 11.95
CA GLY A 382 53.65 4.59 11.32
C GLY A 382 54.34 5.86 11.86
N TYR A 383 53.59 6.83 12.37
CA TYR A 383 54.14 8.04 13.00
C TYR A 383 54.64 7.80 14.44
N LEU A 384 54.07 6.81 15.14
CA LEU A 384 54.44 6.47 16.52
C LEU A 384 55.58 5.45 16.62
N GLN A 385 55.91 4.77 15.52
CA GLN A 385 57.11 3.96 15.36
C GLN A 385 58.32 4.84 15.08
#